data_AF-A0A2V8SHZ6-F1
#
_entry.id   AF-A0A2V8SHZ6-F1
#
_cell.length_a   1.000
_cell.length_b   1.000
_cell.length_c   1.000
_cell.angle_alpha   90.00
_cell.angle_beta   90.00
_cell.angle_gamma   90.00
#
_symmetry.space_group_name_H-M   'P 1'
#
loop_
_entity.id
_entity.type
_entity.pdbx_description
1 polymer ?
#
loop_
_entity_poly.entity_id
_entity_poly.type
_entity_poly.pdbx_seq_one_letter_code
_entity_poly.pdbx_strand_id
1 'polypeptide(L)'
;VGAKIMALDDPSKKMSKSDENVHGSITLMDDADTIRRKFKRAVTDSGTEVRFDETRPAITNLLTIYQLLTGKSSEEIESHFAGKGYALLKSELAETTVEFPRRRRDGSPPRRCAT
;
A
#
# COMPACT_ATOMS: atom_id res chain seq x y z
N VAL A 1 -12.28 -11.78 5.52
CA VAL A 1 -11.12 -12.54 4.96
C VAL A 1 -9.86 -11.77 5.31
N GLY A 2 -8.88 -12.40 5.96
CA GLY A 2 -7.60 -11.76 6.28
C GLY A 2 -6.74 -11.67 5.03
N ALA A 3 -6.44 -10.45 4.56
CA ALA A 3 -5.55 -10.24 3.42
C ALA A 3 -4.12 -10.66 3.77
N LYS A 4 -3.50 -11.50 2.94
CA LYS A 4 -2.08 -11.84 3.06
C LYS A 4 -1.27 -10.75 2.38
N ILE A 5 -0.50 -10.00 3.17
CA ILE A 5 0.40 -8.97 2.66
C ILE A 5 1.75 -9.59 2.32
N MET A 6 2.18 -9.42 1.07
CA MET A 6 3.44 -9.91 0.55
C MET A 6 4.54 -8.87 0.72
N ALA A 7 5.80 -9.28 0.62
CA ALA A 7 6.94 -8.38 0.72
C ALA A 7 6.95 -7.38 -0.45
N LEU A 8 7.47 -6.19 -0.19
CA LEU A 8 7.47 -5.09 -1.17
C LEU A 8 8.52 -5.26 -2.26
N ASP A 9 9.61 -5.97 -1.95
CA ASP A 9 10.69 -6.30 -2.87
C ASP A 9 10.40 -7.58 -3.65
N ASP A 10 9.75 -8.55 -3.01
CA ASP A 10 9.41 -9.83 -3.62
C ASP A 10 7.95 -10.23 -3.32
N PRO A 11 7.03 -10.09 -4.31
CA PRO A 11 5.63 -10.42 -4.11
C PRO A 11 5.38 -11.93 -3.93
N SER A 12 6.38 -12.79 -4.17
CA SER A 12 6.28 -14.23 -3.91
C SER A 12 6.50 -14.59 -2.44
N LYS A 13 7.12 -13.68 -1.66
CA LYS A 13 7.42 -13.89 -0.24
C LYS A 13 6.39 -13.19 0.64
N LYS A 14 5.99 -13.85 1.72
CA LYS A 14 5.17 -13.20 2.75
C LYS A 14 6.01 -12.17 3.50
N MET A 15 5.44 -11.01 3.79
CA MET A 15 6.13 -10.00 4.58
C MET A 15 6.54 -10.58 5.94
N SER A 16 7.84 -10.57 6.23
CA SER A 16 8.42 -11.06 7.47
C SER A 16 9.15 -9.93 8.19
N LYS A 17 8.96 -9.85 9.51
CA LYS A 17 9.70 -8.89 10.37
C LYS A 17 11.17 -9.28 10.53
N SER A 18 11.50 -10.55 10.31
CA SER A 18 12.84 -11.11 10.48
C SER A 18 13.55 -11.37 9.15
N ASP A 19 13.01 -10.87 8.04
CA ASP A 19 13.70 -10.97 6.75
C ASP A 19 15.00 -10.15 6.78
N GLU A 20 16.06 -10.66 6.16
CA GLU A 20 17.33 -9.93 6.05
C GLU A 20 17.14 -8.61 5.28
N ASN A 21 16.17 -8.57 4.37
CA ASN A 21 15.82 -7.38 3.62
C ASN A 21 14.83 -6.48 4.38
N VAL A 22 15.38 -5.52 5.12
CA VAL A 22 14.61 -4.48 5.84
C VAL A 22 13.74 -3.62 4.91
N HIS A 23 13.98 -3.64 3.61
CA HIS A 23 13.19 -2.91 2.62
C HIS A 23 11.93 -3.66 2.17
N GLY A 24 11.86 -4.98 2.37
CA GLY A 24 10.70 -5.80 2.01
C GLY A 24 9.53 -5.69 2.98
N SER A 25 9.76 -5.16 4.19
CA SER A 25 8.76 -5.00 5.25
C SER A 25 8.59 -3.55 5.67
N ILE A 26 7.37 -3.17 6.07
CA ILE A 26 7.07 -1.87 6.67
C ILE A 26 6.72 -2.08 8.13
N THR A 27 7.34 -1.30 9.01
CA THR A 27 6.96 -1.26 10.42
C THR A 27 6.18 0.01 10.73
N LEU A 28 5.21 -0.08 11.64
CA LEU A 28 4.42 1.08 12.09
C LEU A 28 5.25 2.12 12.87
N MET A 29 6.49 1.77 13.22
CA MET A 29 7.44 2.64 13.90
C MET A 29 8.48 3.24 12.94
N ASP A 30 8.41 2.92 11.64
CA ASP A 30 9.29 3.52 10.65
C ASP A 30 8.98 5.01 10.49
N ASP A 31 10.02 5.83 10.36
CA ASP A 31 9.87 7.26 10.05
C ASP A 31 9.25 7.47 8.66
N ALA A 32 8.63 8.63 8.48
CA ALA A 32 7.95 8.99 7.23
C ALA A 32 8.83 8.82 5.99
N ASP A 33 10.08 9.27 6.06
CA ASP A 33 11.01 9.16 4.94
C ASP A 33 11.43 7.72 4.66
N THR A 34 11.51 6.87 5.68
CA THR A 34 11.78 5.44 5.52
C THR A 34 10.63 4.75 4.82
N ILE A 35 9.39 5.03 5.24
CA ILE A 35 8.18 4.50 4.60
C ILE A 35 8.11 4.91 3.12
N ARG A 36 8.30 6.21 2.83
CA ARG A 36 8.35 6.74 1.45
C ARG A 36 9.41 6.05 0.59
N ARG A 37 10.63 5.88 1.12
CA ARG A 37 11.71 5.19 0.40
C ARG A 37 11.39 3.72 0.12
N LYS A 38 10.78 3.01 1.08
CA LYS A 38 10.39 1.60 0.92
C LYS A 38 9.33 1.44 -0.18
N PHE A 39 8.25 2.23 -0.16
CA PHE A 39 7.23 2.19 -1.21
C PHE A 39 7.76 2.62 -2.58
N LYS A 40 8.67 3.60 -2.64
CA LYS A 40 9.30 4.00 -3.90
C LYS A 40 10.09 2.85 -4.53
N ARG A 41 10.77 2.05 -3.71
CA ARG A 41 11.57 0.88 -4.11
C ARG A 41 10.75 -0.38 -4.34
N ALA A 42 9.49 -0.41 -3.92
CA ALA A 42 8.64 -1.59 -4.08
C ALA A 42 8.60 -2.06 -5.53
N VAL A 43 8.74 -3.36 -5.75
CA VAL A 43 8.66 -3.98 -7.07
C VAL A 43 7.23 -3.85 -7.57
N THR A 44 7.10 -3.53 -8.86
CA THR A 44 5.84 -3.40 -9.56
C THR A 44 5.88 -4.22 -10.83
N ASP A 45 4.76 -4.81 -11.19
CA ASP A 45 4.61 -5.54 -12.44
C ASP A 45 4.72 -4.60 -13.66
N SER A 46 5.00 -5.19 -14.82
CA SER A 46 5.02 -4.50 -16.11
C SER A 46 3.62 -3.94 -16.45
N GLY A 47 3.57 -2.68 -16.89
CA GLY A 47 2.33 -2.02 -17.32
C GLY A 47 2.19 -0.60 -16.77
N THR A 48 1.00 -0.03 -16.91
CA THR A 48 0.67 1.32 -16.42
C THR A 48 -0.67 1.38 -15.68
N GLU A 49 -1.45 0.30 -15.70
CA GLU A 49 -2.80 0.26 -15.14
C GLU A 49 -2.80 -0.16 -13.67
N VAL A 50 -3.35 0.70 -12.82
CA VAL A 50 -3.56 0.42 -11.40
C VAL A 50 -4.92 -0.26 -11.21
N ARG A 51 -4.93 -1.60 -11.27
CA ARG A 51 -6.12 -2.45 -11.14
C ARG A 51 -5.80 -3.72 -10.35
N PHE A 52 -6.78 -4.26 -9.62
CA PHE A 52 -6.67 -5.56 -8.99
C PHE A 52 -6.65 -6.65 -10.07
N ASP A 53 -5.58 -7.45 -10.06
CA ASP A 53 -5.35 -8.47 -11.06
C ASP A 53 -4.51 -9.59 -10.45
N GLU A 54 -5.04 -10.81 -10.48
CA GLU A 54 -4.38 -12.00 -9.92
C GLU A 54 -3.09 -12.36 -10.69
N THR A 55 -2.99 -11.96 -11.95
CA THR A 55 -1.78 -12.17 -12.77
C THR A 55 -0.66 -11.19 -12.41
N ARG A 56 -0.98 -10.12 -11.67
CA ARG A 56 -0.06 -9.04 -11.27
C ARG A 56 -0.01 -8.92 -9.74
N PRO A 57 0.68 -9.86 -9.07
CA PRO A 57 0.65 -9.96 -7.61
C PRO A 57 1.31 -8.76 -6.91
N ALA A 58 2.28 -8.09 -7.54
CA ALA A 58 2.93 -6.94 -6.93
C ALA A 58 2.00 -5.72 -6.86
N ILE A 59 1.32 -5.37 -7.95
CA ILE A 59 0.35 -4.26 -7.95
C ILE A 59 -0.85 -4.59 -7.04
N THR A 60 -1.38 -5.81 -7.13
CA THR A 60 -2.50 -6.25 -6.29
C THR A 60 -2.14 -6.20 -4.80
N ASN A 61 -0.91 -6.53 -4.42
CA ASN A 61 -0.44 -6.39 -3.03
C ASN A 61 -0.47 -4.92 -2.56
N LEU A 62 0.06 -3.99 -3.38
CA LEU A 62 0.05 -2.56 -3.04
C LEU A 62 -1.38 -1.99 -2.90
N LEU A 63 -2.28 -2.38 -3.81
CA LEU A 63 -3.68 -1.96 -3.76
C LEU A 63 -4.42 -2.54 -2.56
N THR A 64 -4.10 -3.79 -2.20
CA THR A 64 -4.64 -4.42 -1.00
C THR A 64 -4.20 -3.68 0.27
N ILE A 65 -2.93 -3.26 0.36
CA ILE A 65 -2.46 -2.43 1.49
C ILE A 65 -3.23 -1.10 1.51
N TYR A 66 -3.39 -0.43 0.36
CA TYR A 66 -4.15 0.82 0.27
C TYR A 66 -5.60 0.65 0.74
N GLN A 67 -6.25 -0.44 0.33
CA GLN A 67 -7.60 -0.82 0.75
C GLN A 67 -7.70 -1.00 2.26
N LEU A 68 -6.75 -1.69 2.89
CA LEU A 68 -6.76 -1.91 4.34
C LEU A 68 -6.54 -0.63 5.14
N LEU A 69 -5.72 0.29 4.62
CA LEU A 69 -5.43 1.57 5.28
C LEU A 69 -6.58 2.57 5.16
N THR A 70 -7.19 2.65 3.97
CA THR A 70 -8.25 3.62 3.67
C THR A 70 -9.65 3.10 3.99
N GLY A 71 -9.85 1.78 3.94
CA GLY A 71 -11.16 1.14 4.07
C GLY A 71 -12.06 1.27 2.83
N LYS A 72 -11.53 1.73 1.70
CA LYS A 72 -12.26 1.89 0.44
C LYS A 72 -12.48 0.55 -0.27
N SER A 73 -13.55 0.44 -1.07
CA SER A 73 -13.80 -0.73 -1.90
C SER A 73 -12.78 -0.83 -3.04
N SER A 74 -12.63 -2.03 -3.62
CA SER A 74 -11.70 -2.25 -4.73
C SER A 74 -12.06 -1.36 -5.94
N GLU A 75 -13.35 -1.21 -6.22
CA GLU A 75 -13.89 -0.37 -7.31
C GLU A 75 -13.58 1.12 -7.10
N GLU A 76 -13.73 1.62 -5.87
CA GLU A 76 -13.38 3.01 -5.54
C GLU A 76 -11.88 3.28 -5.74
N ILE A 77 -11.03 2.31 -5.41
CA ILE A 77 -9.58 2.41 -5.54
C ILE A 77 -9.19 2.39 -7.02
N GLU A 78 -9.75 1.46 -7.80
CA GLU A 78 -9.50 1.38 -9.24
C GLU A 78 -9.95 2.65 -9.95
N SER A 79 -11.13 3.18 -9.63
CA SER A 79 -11.62 4.44 -10.16
C SER A 79 -10.73 5.62 -9.75
N HIS A 80 -10.30 5.66 -8.48
CA HIS A 80 -9.42 6.71 -7.97
C HIS A 80 -8.05 6.71 -8.64
N PHE A 81 -7.53 5.54 -9.03
CA PHE A 81 -6.25 5.38 -9.74
C PHE A 81 -6.39 5.17 -11.24
N ALA A 82 -7.60 5.27 -11.81
CA ALA A 82 -7.83 5.13 -13.24
C ALA A 82 -7.06 6.20 -14.00
N GLY A 83 -6.25 5.78 -14.98
CA GLY A 83 -5.39 6.69 -15.76
C GLY A 83 -4.21 7.29 -14.99
N LYS A 84 -3.99 6.90 -13.72
CA LYS A 84 -2.83 7.31 -12.93
C LYS A 84 -1.76 6.22 -12.97
N GLY A 85 -0.49 6.65 -13.07
CA GLY A 85 0.65 5.72 -13.07
C GLY A 85 1.05 5.26 -11.66
N TYR A 86 1.91 4.24 -11.61
CA TYR A 86 2.39 3.62 -10.36
C TYR A 86 3.13 4.58 -9.43
N ALA A 87 3.75 5.64 -9.98
CA ALA A 87 4.45 6.64 -9.19
C ALA A 87 3.50 7.37 -8.23
N LEU A 88 2.27 7.69 -8.67
CA LEU A 88 1.28 8.35 -7.83
C LEU A 88 0.73 7.38 -6.79
N LEU A 89 0.43 6.14 -7.19
CA LEU A 89 0.00 5.08 -6.26
C LEU A 89 1.00 4.92 -5.10
N LYS A 90 2.28 4.76 -5.40
CA LYS A 90 3.34 4.59 -4.40
C LYS A 90 3.47 5.80 -3.47
N SER A 91 3.32 7.00 -4.02
CA SER A 91 3.41 8.25 -3.26
C SER A 91 2.22 8.40 -2.32
N GLU A 92 0.99 8.25 -2.81
CA GLU A 92 -0.23 8.32 -1.98
C GLU A 92 -0.26 7.21 -0.92
N LEU A 93 0.15 5.99 -1.28
CA LEU A 93 0.21 4.87 -0.34
C LEU A 93 1.21 5.12 0.79
N ALA A 94 2.36 5.73 0.48
CA ALA A 94 3.33 6.13 1.49
C ALA A 94 2.75 7.15 2.46
N GLU A 95 2.16 8.24 1.96
CA GLU A 95 1.53 9.25 2.82
C GLU A 95 0.41 8.65 3.69
N THR A 96 -0.46 7.83 3.09
CA THR A 96 -1.56 7.16 3.80
C THR A 96 -1.02 6.28 4.93
N THR A 97 0.08 5.55 4.68
CA THR A 97 0.72 4.70 5.69
C THR A 97 1.36 5.51 6.81
N VAL A 98 1.93 6.68 6.49
CA VAL A 98 2.52 7.61 7.48
C VAL A 98 1.43 8.24 8.36
N GLU A 99 0.27 8.57 7.79
CA GLU A 99 -0.84 9.16 8.53
C GLU A 99 -1.60 8.14 9.39
N PHE A 100 -1.68 6.87 8.96
CA PHE A 100 -2.43 5.83 9.66
C PHE A 100 -2.09 5.66 11.16
N PRO A 101 -0.81 5.56 11.59
CA PRO A 101 -0.46 5.45 13.01
C PRO A 101 -0.68 6.75 13.80
N ARG A 102 -0.86 7.90 13.13
CA ARG A 102 -1.28 9.16 13.78
C ARG A 102 -2.78 9.13 14.08
N ARG A 103 -3.58 8.74 13.09
CA ARG A 103 -5.02 8.59 13.20
C ARG A 103 -5.46 7.61 14.30
N ARG A 104 -4.68 6.56 14.56
CA ARG A 104 -4.98 5.64 15.67
C ARG A 104 -4.68 6.20 17.05
N ARG A 105 -3.75 7.16 17.16
CA ARG A 105 -3.43 7.83 18.43
C ARG A 105 -4.40 8.97 18.76
N ASP A 106 -4.98 9.60 17.74
CA ASP A 106 -5.89 10.74 17.90
C ASP A 106 -7.38 10.38 17.96
N GLY A 107 -7.76 9.13 17.70
CA GLY A 107 -9.15 8.67 17.80
C GLY A 107 -10.09 9.27 16.74
N SER A 108 -9.57 9.97 15.72
CA SER A 108 -10.42 10.59 14.70
C SER A 108 -10.99 9.51 13.77
N PRO A 109 -12.32 9.39 13.61
CA PRO A 109 -12.93 8.44 12.67
C PRO A 109 -12.44 8.70 11.24
N PRO A 110 -12.47 7.70 10.32
CA PRO A 110 -12.05 7.95 8.96
C PRO A 110 -13.03 8.97 8.41
N ARG A 111 -12.51 9.98 7.70
CA ARG A 111 -13.36 10.88 6.92
C ARG A 111 -14.06 10.00 5.90
N ARG A 112 -15.27 9.52 6.24
CA ARG A 112 -16.19 8.98 5.25
C ARG A 112 -16.36 10.12 4.28
N CYS A 113 -15.94 9.92 3.03
CA CYS A 113 -16.36 10.81 1.96
C CYS A 113 -17.89 10.80 2.02
N ALA A 114 -18.46 11.92 2.45
CA ALA A 114 -19.88 12.14 2.45
C ALA A 114 -20.32 12.21 0.98
N THR A 115 -21.19 11.29 0.59
CA THR A 115 -22.08 11.43 -0.57
C THR A 115 -22.96 12.65 -0.44
#